data_AF-A0A919P4J1-F1
#
_entry.id   AF-A0A919P4J1-F1
#
_cell.length_a   1.000
_cell.length_b   1.000
_cell.length_c   1.000
_cell.angle_alpha   90.00
_cell.angle_beta   90.00
_cell.angle_gamma   90.00
#
_symmetry.space_group_name_H-M   'P 1'
#
loop_
_entity.id
_entity.type
_entity.pdbx_description
1 polymer ?
#
loop_
_entity_poly.entity_id
_entity_poly.type
_entity_poly.pdbx_seq_one_letter_code
_entity_poly.pdbx_strand_id
1 'polypeptide(L)'
;MGTLRARTGDLGRHGRHAAAGPSRAPHGPTSSARPGGLATLQRTAGNAAVSALLRERGPHVQRASLVQDLHGLLGLPEHGRRTVQRDLKADLRAMIGIYGPPHYEGILSTIRAASVAERQAAVVDTGVLDLIHDRFSGVWATSIVSSLLEGSQTWDNPPATAFYKHFVVDSKSGRVPGTATMNCWESIMYAAHLAGVLSAAWIRNYYVSAGALPTTTVDPTPALWAQLGWSSSLPTYDPTAGRVPQVGDLVFYKRSTGAVPAHVAVYMGGGECMSLWTEPHGVNTVQRIGIRDVAGTIHFTRPPW
;
A
#
# COMPACT_ATOMS: atom_id res chain seq x y z
N MET A 1 -40.55 32.06 3.45
CA MET A 1 -41.28 32.09 4.73
C MET A 1 -40.29 31.82 5.84
N GLY A 2 -40.14 32.76 6.78
CA GLY A 2 -39.27 32.66 7.96
C GLY A 2 -39.76 31.59 8.94
N THR A 3 -39.13 31.26 10.05
CA THR A 3 -38.33 31.96 11.08
C THR A 3 -37.82 30.81 11.98
N LEU A 4 -36.66 30.81 12.65
CA LEU A 4 -36.39 31.50 13.91
C LEU A 4 -34.92 31.20 14.30
N ARG A 5 -34.15 32.24 14.59
CA ARG A 5 -32.90 32.17 15.37
C ARG A 5 -33.11 33.05 16.60
N ALA A 6 -32.84 32.51 17.80
CA ALA A 6 -32.48 33.29 18.97
C ALA A 6 -31.91 32.35 20.06
N ARG A 7 -30.70 32.64 20.54
CA ARG A 7 -30.36 32.61 21.97
C ARG A 7 -29.03 33.32 22.21
N THR A 8 -29.17 34.51 22.74
CA THR A 8 -28.17 35.29 23.48
C THR A 8 -27.96 34.69 24.88
N GLY A 9 -26.74 34.81 25.40
CA GLY A 9 -26.39 34.48 26.78
C GLY A 9 -25.03 35.07 27.12
N ASP A 10 -25.07 36.31 27.60
CA ASP A 10 -23.97 37.11 28.14
C ASP A 10 -23.79 36.82 29.65
N LEU A 11 -22.69 37.34 30.22
CA LEU A 11 -22.33 37.60 31.62
C LEU A 11 -21.13 36.80 32.18
N GLY A 12 -20.12 37.55 32.65
CA GLY A 12 -19.23 37.06 33.71
C GLY A 12 -17.85 37.71 33.80
N ARG A 13 -17.80 38.98 34.21
CA ARG A 13 -16.57 39.78 34.46
C ARG A 13 -16.23 39.81 35.95
N HIS A 14 -15.08 39.27 36.36
CA HIS A 14 -14.34 39.57 37.62
C HIS A 14 -12.89 39.08 37.42
N GLY A 15 -11.79 39.66 37.89
CA GLY A 15 -11.50 40.80 38.74
C GLY A 15 -9.96 40.88 38.86
N ARG A 16 -9.41 42.09 38.96
CA ARG A 16 -7.98 42.37 39.17
C ARG A 16 -7.54 41.93 40.58
N HIS A 17 -6.27 41.58 40.77
CA HIS A 17 -5.43 42.09 41.87
C HIS A 17 -3.95 41.78 41.64
N ALA A 18 -3.12 42.81 41.86
CA ALA A 18 -1.67 42.79 41.88
C ALA A 18 -1.17 42.73 43.32
N ALA A 19 0.02 42.15 43.56
CA ALA A 19 0.90 42.53 44.67
C ALA A 19 2.33 42.03 44.40
N ALA A 20 3.28 42.95 44.52
CA ALA A 20 4.71 42.75 44.41
C ALA A 20 5.39 42.88 45.79
N GLY A 21 6.54 42.22 45.95
CA GLY A 21 7.56 42.49 46.98
C GLY A 21 7.99 41.27 47.81
N PRO A 22 9.16 41.28 48.47
CA PRO A 22 10.45 41.82 48.04
C PRO A 22 11.60 40.79 48.10
N SER A 23 12.72 41.24 47.53
CA SER A 23 14.08 40.68 47.45
C SER A 23 14.70 40.19 48.77
N ARG A 24 15.42 39.06 48.71
CA ARG A 24 16.47 38.66 49.67
C ARG A 24 17.68 38.12 48.90
N ALA A 25 18.87 38.62 49.28
CA ALA A 25 20.17 38.42 48.64
C ALA A 25 20.95 37.21 49.24
N PRO A 26 22.25 37.00 48.95
CA PRO A 26 22.76 35.77 48.35
C PRO A 26 23.53 34.85 49.33
N HIS A 27 23.49 33.53 49.09
CA HIS A 27 24.41 32.58 49.71
C HIS A 27 25.32 31.95 48.63
N GLY A 28 26.60 31.85 48.98
CA GLY A 28 27.73 31.54 48.11
C GLY A 28 27.81 30.11 47.55
N PRO A 29 28.89 29.80 46.80
CA PRO A 29 28.94 28.66 45.92
C PRO A 29 29.42 27.40 46.64
N THR A 30 28.60 26.35 46.63
CA THR A 30 29.04 24.97 46.81
C THR A 30 28.92 24.25 45.47
N SER A 31 30.07 23.98 44.85
CA SER A 31 30.16 23.24 43.59
C SER A 31 29.78 21.78 43.82
N SER A 32 28.50 21.47 43.63
CA SER A 32 28.06 20.12 43.29
C SER A 32 27.77 20.10 41.79
N ALA A 33 28.50 19.28 41.04
CA ALA A 33 28.24 19.05 39.62
C ALA A 33 26.84 18.45 39.47
N ARG A 34 25.86 19.31 39.15
CA ARG A 34 24.46 18.92 39.01
C ARG A 34 24.32 17.95 37.82
N PRO A 35 23.65 16.80 37.97
CA PRO A 35 23.33 15.90 36.86
C PRO A 35 22.50 16.56 35.72
N GLY A 36 21.91 17.73 35.98
CA GLY A 36 21.25 18.54 34.95
C GLY A 36 22.18 19.12 33.88
N GLY A 37 23.48 19.32 34.17
CA GLY A 37 24.45 19.82 33.20
C GLY A 37 24.70 18.82 32.07
N LEU A 38 24.80 17.54 32.41
CA LEU A 38 25.08 16.45 31.47
C LEU A 38 23.88 16.17 30.56
N ALA A 39 22.66 16.19 31.10
CA ALA A 39 21.42 16.07 30.34
C ALA A 39 21.13 17.29 29.43
N THR A 40 21.68 18.46 29.77
CA THR A 40 21.59 19.67 28.94
C THR A 40 22.63 19.63 27.82
N LEU A 41 23.87 19.23 28.13
CA LEU A 41 24.93 18.99 27.15
C LEU A 41 24.53 17.92 26.12
N GLN A 42 23.95 16.80 26.55
CA GLN A 42 23.44 15.75 25.66
C GLN A 42 22.32 16.25 24.73
N ARG A 43 21.38 17.05 25.23
CA ARG A 43 20.33 17.65 24.39
C ARG A 43 20.88 18.66 23.39
N THR A 44 21.85 19.47 23.79
CA THR A 44 22.41 20.52 22.92
C THR A 44 23.27 19.90 21.81
N ALA A 45 24.09 18.89 22.14
CA ALA A 45 24.87 18.14 21.17
C ALA A 45 23.98 17.32 20.22
N GLY A 46 22.92 16.68 20.74
CA GLY A 46 21.94 15.96 19.93
C GLY A 46 21.22 16.86 18.93
N ASN A 47 20.76 18.03 19.37
CA ASN A 47 20.09 18.99 18.48
C ASN A 47 21.05 19.58 17.43
N ALA A 48 22.32 19.79 17.78
CA ALA A 48 23.33 20.26 16.83
C ALA A 48 23.64 19.21 15.75
N ALA A 49 23.77 17.93 16.13
CA ALA A 49 23.99 16.83 15.20
C ALA A 49 22.81 16.64 14.23
N VAL A 50 21.56 16.67 14.74
CA VAL A 50 20.35 16.60 13.91
C VAL A 50 20.27 17.80 12.96
N SER A 51 20.60 19.00 13.42
CA SER A 51 20.58 20.22 12.60
C SER A 51 21.70 20.27 11.55
N ALA A 52 22.82 19.57 11.78
CA ALA A 52 23.88 19.41 10.79
C ALA A 52 23.45 18.43 9.69
N LEU A 53 22.87 17.29 10.08
CA LEU A 53 22.31 16.29 9.16
C LEU A 53 21.20 16.85 8.26
N LEU A 54 20.28 17.64 8.82
CA LEU A 54 19.21 18.29 8.05
C LEU A 54 19.74 19.39 7.12
N ARG A 55 20.86 20.04 7.45
CA ARG A 55 21.51 21.04 6.58
C ARG A 55 22.22 20.41 5.39
N GLU A 56 22.91 19.29 5.59
CA GLU A 56 23.61 18.60 4.50
C GLU A 56 22.66 17.88 3.53
N ARG A 57 21.55 17.33 4.04
CA ARG A 57 20.69 16.44 3.25
C ARG A 57 19.32 17.01 2.89
N GLY A 58 19.02 18.23 3.32
CA GLY A 58 17.74 18.90 3.07
C GLY A 58 16.57 18.35 3.91
N PRO A 59 15.37 18.95 3.79
CA PRO A 59 14.23 18.68 4.67
C PRO A 59 13.55 17.30 4.45
N HIS A 60 14.05 16.47 3.53
CA HIS A 60 13.39 15.22 3.11
C HIS A 60 14.01 13.93 3.71
N VAL A 61 14.86 14.04 4.73
CA VAL A 61 15.48 12.85 5.34
C VAL A 61 14.46 12.06 6.16
N GLN A 62 14.21 10.80 5.78
CA GLN A 62 13.35 9.89 6.52
C GLN A 62 13.96 9.54 7.89
N ARG A 63 13.11 9.43 8.92
CA ARG A 63 13.52 9.11 10.30
C ARG A 63 14.35 7.84 10.42
N ALA A 64 14.11 6.83 9.58
CA ALA A 64 14.85 5.57 9.58
C ALA A 64 16.30 5.73 9.06
N SER A 65 16.50 6.50 7.98
CA SER A 65 17.84 6.88 7.50
C SER A 65 18.55 7.74 8.54
N LEU A 66 17.86 8.71 9.14
CA LEU A 66 18.43 9.59 10.15
C LEU A 66 19.00 8.81 11.34
N VAL A 67 18.33 7.73 11.76
CA VAL A 67 18.80 6.85 12.84
C VAL A 67 20.04 6.05 12.43
N GLN A 68 20.10 5.53 11.21
CA GLN A 68 21.30 4.84 10.70
C GLN A 68 22.49 5.80 10.59
N ASP A 69 22.27 6.99 10.05
CA ASP A 69 23.30 8.01 9.91
C ASP A 69 23.79 8.51 11.28
N LEU A 70 22.89 8.72 12.25
CA LEU A 70 23.25 9.08 13.63
C LEU A 70 24.07 7.99 14.31
N HIS A 71 23.77 6.72 14.09
CA HIS A 71 24.53 5.61 14.64
C HIS A 71 25.96 5.58 14.08
N GLY A 72 26.11 5.77 12.76
CA GLY A 72 27.42 5.88 12.12
C GLY A 72 28.21 7.08 12.63
N LEU A 73 27.56 8.23 12.78
CA LEU A 73 28.20 9.47 13.22
C LEU A 73 28.63 9.44 14.70
N LEU A 74 27.88 8.75 15.55
CA LEU A 74 28.16 8.66 16.99
C LEU A 74 29.13 7.53 17.36
N GLY A 75 29.59 6.72 16.38
CA GLY A 75 30.50 5.61 16.63
C GLY A 75 29.95 4.61 17.66
N LEU A 76 28.62 4.54 17.80
CA LEU A 76 28.02 3.66 18.78
C LEU A 76 28.26 2.23 18.31
N PRO A 77 28.84 1.36 19.16
CA PRO A 77 29.00 -0.04 18.81
C PRO A 77 27.64 -0.57 18.36
N GLU A 78 27.61 -1.33 17.25
CA GLU A 78 26.43 -2.10 16.84
C GLU A 78 26.15 -3.14 17.92
N HIS A 79 25.58 -2.71 19.04
CA HIS A 79 24.99 -3.60 20.03
C HIS A 79 23.89 -4.30 19.29
N GLY A 80 24.18 -5.56 18.92
CA GLY A 80 23.35 -6.42 18.09
C GLY A 80 21.90 -6.11 18.35
N ARG A 81 21.33 -5.26 17.49
CA ARG A 81 19.93 -4.89 17.62
C ARG A 81 19.26 -6.23 17.42
N ARG A 82 18.72 -6.79 18.50
CA ARG A 82 17.56 -7.65 18.38
C ARG A 82 16.58 -6.80 17.62
N THR A 83 16.57 -6.94 16.30
CA THR A 83 15.47 -6.53 15.46
C THR A 83 14.32 -7.27 16.08
N VAL A 84 13.56 -6.56 16.92
CA VAL A 84 12.27 -7.05 17.35
C VAL A 84 11.53 -7.19 16.04
N GLN A 85 11.46 -8.41 15.52
CA GLN A 85 10.71 -8.69 14.31
C GLN A 85 9.28 -8.35 14.67
N ARG A 86 8.86 -7.15 14.26
CA ARG A 86 7.48 -6.73 14.37
C ARG A 86 6.71 -7.54 13.35
N ASP A 87 5.47 -7.87 13.70
CA ASP A 87 4.58 -8.44 12.70
C ASP A 87 4.38 -7.43 11.56
N LEU A 88 4.18 -7.93 10.34
CA LEU A 88 3.98 -7.09 9.15
C LEU A 88 2.90 -6.02 9.35
N LYS A 89 1.84 -6.30 10.12
CA LYS A 89 0.72 -5.38 10.33
C LYS A 89 1.14 -4.16 11.12
N ALA A 90 1.92 -4.36 12.18
CA ALA A 90 2.48 -3.29 12.99
C ALA A 90 3.43 -2.41 12.16
N ASP A 91 4.25 -3.02 11.30
CA ASP A 91 5.15 -2.27 10.42
C ASP A 91 4.36 -1.48 9.36
N LEU A 92 3.36 -2.07 8.71
CA LEU A 92 2.51 -1.34 7.76
C LEU A 92 1.77 -0.17 8.42
N ARG A 93 1.19 -0.37 9.62
CA ARG A 93 0.56 0.73 10.37
C ARG A 93 1.54 1.84 10.70
N ALA A 94 2.75 1.48 11.13
CA ALA A 94 3.79 2.44 11.45
C ALA A 94 4.24 3.21 10.19
N MET A 95 4.43 2.54 9.06
CA MET A 95 4.91 3.15 7.82
C MET A 95 3.85 4.04 7.17
N ILE A 96 2.60 3.59 7.13
CA ILE A 96 1.49 4.29 6.46
C ILE A 96 0.90 5.39 7.38
N GLY A 97 0.89 5.16 8.69
CA GLY A 97 0.36 6.10 9.68
C GLY A 97 1.23 7.32 9.95
N ILE A 98 2.48 7.36 9.48
CA ILE A 98 3.34 8.56 9.60
C ILE A 98 2.69 9.75 8.88
N TYR A 99 2.75 10.91 9.51
CA TYR A 99 2.35 12.17 8.88
C TYR A 99 3.34 12.53 7.77
N GLY A 100 2.88 12.57 6.51
CA GLY A 100 3.70 12.86 5.33
C GLY A 100 3.36 11.97 4.12
N PRO A 101 4.02 12.18 2.97
CA PRO A 101 3.86 11.31 1.81
C PRO A 101 4.29 9.87 2.14
N PRO A 102 3.45 8.85 1.86
CA PRO A 102 3.82 7.47 2.14
C PRO A 102 4.95 6.99 1.23
N HIS A 103 5.87 6.18 1.78
CA HIS A 103 7.00 5.63 1.04
C HIS A 103 6.66 4.28 0.41
N TYR A 104 6.13 4.32 -0.81
CA TYR A 104 5.63 3.14 -1.52
C TYR A 104 6.65 2.01 -1.65
N GLU A 105 7.86 2.31 -2.16
CA GLU A 105 8.90 1.29 -2.35
C GLU A 105 9.31 0.62 -1.03
N GLY A 106 9.36 1.40 0.06
CA GLY A 106 9.59 0.86 1.39
C GLY A 106 8.49 -0.11 1.80
N ILE A 107 7.22 0.24 1.57
CA ILE A 107 6.08 -0.61 1.89
C ILE A 107 6.13 -1.93 1.10
N LEU A 108 6.39 -1.87 -0.20
CA LEU A 108 6.54 -3.07 -1.02
C LEU A 108 7.71 -3.93 -0.55
N SER A 109 8.85 -3.34 -0.23
CA SER A 109 10.00 -4.05 0.30
C SER A 109 9.66 -4.78 1.61
N THR A 110 8.93 -4.13 2.52
CA THR A 110 8.47 -4.73 3.78
C THR A 110 7.52 -5.91 3.53
N ILE A 111 6.57 -5.77 2.60
CA ILE A 111 5.63 -6.85 2.24
C ILE A 111 6.36 -8.06 1.64
N ARG A 112 7.35 -7.82 0.77
CA ARG A 112 8.15 -8.87 0.10
C ARG A 112 9.02 -9.64 1.08
N ALA A 113 9.56 -8.96 2.08
CA ALA A 113 10.39 -9.59 3.12
C ALA A 113 9.57 -10.45 4.10
N ALA A 114 8.26 -10.22 4.22
CA ALA A 114 7.39 -10.95 5.12
C ALA A 114 7.14 -12.40 4.66
N SER A 115 6.71 -13.25 5.58
CA SER A 115 6.22 -14.59 5.25
C SER A 115 4.83 -14.56 4.60
N VAL A 116 4.43 -15.63 3.91
CA VAL A 116 3.07 -15.77 3.35
C VAL A 116 2.01 -15.65 4.46
N ALA A 117 2.26 -16.24 5.63
CA ALA A 117 1.34 -16.17 6.76
C ALA A 117 1.14 -14.73 7.27
N GLU A 118 2.21 -13.94 7.35
CA GLU A 118 2.12 -12.53 7.75
C GLU A 118 1.38 -11.67 6.71
N ARG A 119 1.64 -11.92 5.42
CA ARG A 119 0.91 -11.28 4.31
C ARG A 119 -0.59 -11.58 4.39
N GLN A 120 -0.95 -12.85 4.59
CA GLN A 120 -2.33 -13.28 4.78
C GLN A 120 -2.98 -12.68 6.04
N ALA A 121 -2.23 -12.58 7.14
CA ALA A 121 -2.71 -11.92 8.35
C ALA A 121 -2.94 -10.41 8.13
N ALA A 122 -2.12 -9.75 7.31
CA ALA A 122 -2.24 -8.33 7.00
C ALA A 122 -3.40 -8.03 6.05
N VAL A 123 -3.62 -8.83 5.00
CA VAL A 123 -4.81 -8.70 4.14
C VAL A 123 -6.11 -9.02 4.91
N VAL A 124 -5.96 -9.83 5.97
CA VAL A 124 -6.81 -10.04 7.13
C VAL A 124 -7.38 -8.83 7.87
N ASP A 125 -6.60 -7.76 7.91
CA ASP A 125 -6.73 -6.74 8.95
C ASP A 125 -7.40 -5.49 8.37
N THR A 126 -8.64 -5.23 8.78
CA THR A 126 -9.42 -4.09 8.26
C THR A 126 -8.71 -2.77 8.53
N GLY A 127 -8.09 -2.59 9.70
CA GLY A 127 -7.35 -1.37 10.01
C GLY A 127 -6.13 -1.14 9.11
N VAL A 128 -5.47 -2.20 8.63
CA VAL A 128 -4.40 -2.08 7.62
C VAL A 128 -4.98 -1.71 6.25
N LEU A 129 -6.07 -2.36 5.82
CA LEU A 129 -6.69 -2.07 4.52
C LEU A 129 -7.30 -0.66 4.47
N ASP A 130 -7.96 -0.22 5.55
CA ASP A 130 -8.51 1.13 5.68
C ASP A 130 -7.40 2.18 5.57
N LEU A 131 -6.27 1.95 6.25
CA LEU A 131 -5.09 2.83 6.12
C LEU A 131 -4.52 2.86 4.69
N ILE A 132 -4.49 1.73 3.99
CA ILE A 132 -4.06 1.68 2.58
C ILE A 132 -5.04 2.45 1.70
N HIS A 133 -6.34 2.25 1.88
CA HIS A 133 -7.39 2.96 1.15
C HIS A 133 -7.32 4.48 1.36
N ASP A 134 -7.21 4.92 2.61
CA ASP A 134 -7.22 6.34 2.96
C ASP A 134 -5.97 7.09 2.51
N ARG A 135 -4.82 6.40 2.42
CA ARG A 135 -3.51 7.04 2.18
C ARG A 135 -3.02 6.92 0.74
N PHE A 136 -3.60 6.05 -0.06
CA PHE A 136 -3.18 5.80 -1.44
C PHE A 136 -4.36 5.95 -2.41
N SER A 137 -4.10 6.53 -3.58
CA SER A 137 -5.08 6.48 -4.67
C SER A 137 -5.38 5.03 -5.08
N GLY A 138 -6.54 4.80 -5.71
CA GLY A 138 -7.05 3.45 -5.98
C GLY A 138 -6.07 2.51 -6.71
N VAL A 139 -5.30 3.01 -7.69
CA VAL A 139 -4.31 2.20 -8.43
C VAL A 139 -3.13 1.79 -7.54
N TRP A 140 -2.65 2.69 -6.67
CA TRP A 140 -1.58 2.39 -5.73
C TRP A 140 -2.07 1.45 -4.62
N ALA A 141 -3.26 1.71 -4.06
CA ALA A 141 -3.89 0.85 -3.07
C ALA A 141 -4.07 -0.59 -3.60
N THR A 142 -4.58 -0.73 -4.83
CA THR A 142 -4.74 -2.03 -5.52
C THR A 142 -3.40 -2.75 -5.68
N SER A 143 -2.33 -2.03 -6.06
CA SER A 143 -1.00 -2.64 -6.20
C SER A 143 -0.46 -3.15 -4.85
N ILE A 144 -0.57 -2.37 -3.77
CA ILE A 144 -0.12 -2.78 -2.43
C ILE A 144 -0.87 -4.03 -1.97
N VAL A 145 -2.20 -4.04 -2.13
CA VAL A 145 -3.02 -5.20 -1.76
C VAL A 145 -2.72 -6.40 -2.65
N SER A 146 -2.42 -6.21 -3.94
CA SER A 146 -1.98 -7.29 -4.83
C SER A 146 -0.67 -7.92 -4.32
N SER A 147 0.28 -7.13 -3.82
CA SER A 147 1.50 -7.67 -3.18
C SER A 147 1.21 -8.38 -1.86
N LEU A 148 0.24 -7.93 -1.07
CA LEU A 148 -0.19 -8.66 0.13
C LEU A 148 -0.83 -10.02 -0.19
N LEU A 149 -1.32 -10.22 -1.40
CA LEU A 149 -1.85 -11.50 -1.84
C LEU A 149 -0.75 -12.48 -2.31
N GLU A 150 0.52 -12.08 -2.40
CA GLU A 150 1.62 -12.96 -2.84
C GLU A 150 1.72 -14.26 -1.99
N GLY A 151 1.65 -15.40 -2.67
CA GLY A 151 1.58 -16.75 -2.10
C GLY A 151 0.18 -17.20 -1.69
N SER A 152 -0.86 -16.39 -1.96
CA SER A 152 -2.28 -16.70 -1.69
C SER A 152 -3.05 -16.93 -2.98
N GLN A 153 -4.27 -17.45 -2.82
CA GLN A 153 -5.19 -17.88 -3.87
C GLN A 153 -4.61 -18.93 -4.82
N THR A 154 -5.47 -19.74 -5.39
CA THR A 154 -5.04 -20.79 -6.32
C THR A 154 -5.52 -20.45 -7.72
N TRP A 155 -4.64 -20.54 -8.71
CA TRP A 155 -5.02 -20.31 -10.10
C TRP A 155 -5.97 -21.42 -10.58
N ASP A 156 -7.09 -21.01 -11.16
CA ASP A 156 -8.05 -21.87 -11.84
C ASP A 156 -8.80 -21.05 -12.89
N ASN A 157 -9.29 -21.69 -13.95
CA ASN A 157 -10.07 -21.00 -14.98
C ASN A 157 -11.57 -21.01 -14.65
N PRO A 158 -12.34 -19.98 -15.06
CA PRO A 158 -13.80 -20.01 -15.00
C PRO A 158 -14.41 -21.21 -15.75
N PRO A 159 -15.70 -21.52 -15.50
CA PRO A 159 -16.64 -20.86 -14.56
C PRO A 159 -16.57 -21.39 -13.13
N ALA A 160 -15.64 -22.31 -12.82
CA ALA A 160 -15.60 -23.04 -11.55
C ALA A 160 -14.86 -22.31 -10.41
N THR A 161 -14.42 -21.07 -10.60
CA THR A 161 -13.63 -20.38 -9.58
C THR A 161 -14.47 -20.01 -8.35
N ALA A 162 -13.86 -20.10 -7.18
CA ALA A 162 -14.49 -19.71 -5.92
C ALA A 162 -14.82 -18.21 -5.89
N PHE A 163 -14.03 -17.36 -6.58
CA PHE A 163 -14.34 -15.94 -6.76
C PHE A 163 -15.64 -15.73 -7.53
N TYR A 164 -15.79 -16.34 -8.71
CA TYR A 164 -16.99 -16.22 -9.53
C TYR A 164 -18.22 -16.69 -8.77
N LYS A 165 -18.13 -17.86 -8.12
CA LYS A 165 -19.21 -18.36 -7.27
C LYS A 165 -19.56 -17.39 -6.14
N HIS A 166 -18.56 -16.82 -5.45
CA HIS A 166 -18.81 -15.94 -4.31
C HIS A 166 -19.51 -14.63 -4.70
N PHE A 167 -18.95 -13.90 -5.66
CA PHE A 167 -19.43 -12.56 -6.01
C PHE A 167 -20.60 -12.59 -6.99
N VAL A 168 -20.60 -13.51 -7.95
CA VAL A 168 -21.57 -13.53 -9.07
C VAL A 168 -22.75 -14.43 -8.76
N VAL A 169 -22.49 -15.71 -8.39
CA VAL A 169 -23.57 -16.68 -8.16
C VAL A 169 -24.24 -16.46 -6.80
N ASP A 170 -23.45 -16.41 -5.72
CA ASP A 170 -23.97 -16.27 -4.36
C ASP A 170 -24.28 -14.81 -3.98
N SER A 171 -23.90 -13.84 -4.83
CA SER A 171 -24.07 -12.40 -4.60
C SER A 171 -23.51 -11.88 -3.27
N LYS A 172 -22.46 -12.52 -2.74
CA LYS A 172 -21.79 -12.10 -1.50
C LYS A 172 -20.91 -10.86 -1.75
N SER A 173 -20.61 -10.14 -0.68
CA SER A 173 -19.79 -8.92 -0.70
C SER A 173 -18.56 -9.00 0.22
N GLY A 174 -18.36 -10.14 0.87
CA GLY A 174 -17.31 -10.33 1.85
C GLY A 174 -16.01 -10.80 1.21
N ARG A 175 -15.09 -11.23 2.08
CA ARG A 175 -13.85 -11.85 1.64
C ARG A 175 -14.08 -13.30 1.26
N VAL A 176 -13.29 -13.79 0.32
CA VAL A 176 -13.13 -15.23 0.09
C VAL A 176 -11.97 -15.76 0.94
N PRO A 177 -11.90 -17.08 1.22
CA PRO A 177 -10.74 -17.69 1.85
C PRO A 177 -9.43 -17.37 1.10
N GLY A 178 -8.29 -17.33 1.80
CA GLY A 178 -6.98 -17.10 1.18
C GLY A 178 -6.47 -18.24 0.29
N THR A 179 -7.21 -19.34 0.22
CA THR A 179 -6.97 -20.52 -0.64
C THR A 179 -8.03 -20.67 -1.73
N ALA A 180 -8.89 -19.66 -1.91
CA ALA A 180 -9.93 -19.67 -2.92
C ALA A 180 -9.33 -19.72 -4.32
N THR A 181 -10.01 -20.41 -5.23
CA THR A 181 -9.62 -20.42 -6.65
C THR A 181 -10.05 -19.15 -7.35
N MET A 182 -9.18 -18.62 -8.23
CA MET A 182 -9.39 -17.44 -9.05
C MET A 182 -8.58 -17.56 -10.34
N ASN A 183 -9.02 -16.89 -11.41
CA ASN A 183 -8.15 -16.66 -12.56
C ASN A 183 -7.33 -15.36 -12.41
N CYS A 184 -6.56 -15.02 -13.44
CA CYS A 184 -5.67 -13.86 -13.43
C CYS A 184 -6.40 -12.54 -13.20
N TRP A 185 -7.46 -12.22 -13.95
CA TRP A 185 -8.17 -10.95 -13.79
C TRP A 185 -9.03 -10.89 -12.52
N GLU A 186 -9.55 -12.02 -12.05
CA GLU A 186 -10.28 -12.13 -10.78
C GLU A 186 -9.40 -11.77 -9.60
N SER A 187 -8.13 -12.20 -9.59
CA SER A 187 -7.18 -11.82 -8.54
C SER A 187 -6.97 -10.31 -8.45
N ILE A 188 -6.95 -9.62 -9.61
CA ILE A 188 -6.79 -8.16 -9.70
C ILE A 188 -8.04 -7.45 -9.18
N MET A 189 -9.22 -7.87 -9.63
CA MET A 189 -10.49 -7.33 -9.14
C MET A 189 -10.66 -7.58 -7.64
N TYR A 190 -10.21 -8.73 -7.14
CA TYR A 190 -10.25 -9.04 -5.71
C TYR A 190 -9.32 -8.14 -4.91
N ALA A 191 -8.10 -7.88 -5.39
CA ALA A 191 -7.19 -6.93 -4.75
C ALA A 191 -7.78 -5.51 -4.70
N ALA A 192 -8.38 -5.05 -5.81
CA ALA A 192 -9.05 -3.75 -5.87
C ALA A 192 -10.28 -3.68 -4.95
N HIS A 193 -11.03 -4.78 -4.81
CA HIS A 193 -12.15 -4.87 -3.88
C HIS A 193 -11.70 -4.80 -2.41
N LEU A 194 -10.66 -5.55 -2.06
CA LEU A 194 -10.05 -5.49 -0.73
C LEU A 194 -9.46 -4.12 -0.41
N ALA A 195 -8.94 -3.41 -1.42
CA ALA A 195 -8.47 -2.03 -1.30
C ALA A 195 -9.61 -0.98 -1.21
N GLY A 196 -10.88 -1.40 -1.19
CA GLY A 196 -12.04 -0.51 -1.16
C GLY A 196 -12.28 0.26 -2.45
N VAL A 197 -11.59 -0.08 -3.53
CA VAL A 197 -11.70 0.59 -4.83
C VAL A 197 -12.88 0.04 -5.64
N LEU A 198 -13.08 -1.29 -5.59
CA LEU A 198 -14.21 -1.94 -6.23
C LEU A 198 -15.26 -2.40 -5.21
N SER A 199 -16.52 -2.14 -5.52
CA SER A 199 -17.63 -2.75 -4.78
C SER A 199 -17.95 -4.14 -5.35
N ALA A 200 -18.57 -5.00 -4.53
CA ALA A 200 -19.11 -6.28 -5.00
C ALA A 200 -20.17 -6.10 -6.10
N ALA A 201 -20.90 -4.98 -6.10
CA ALA A 201 -21.86 -4.65 -7.15
C ALA A 201 -21.16 -4.37 -8.48
N TRP A 202 -20.01 -3.69 -8.46
CA TRP A 202 -19.19 -3.48 -9.65
C TRP A 202 -18.74 -4.82 -10.25
N ILE A 203 -18.23 -5.75 -9.42
CA ILE A 203 -17.78 -7.08 -9.86
C ILE A 203 -18.93 -7.86 -10.52
N ARG A 204 -20.15 -7.81 -9.96
CA ARG A 204 -21.30 -8.45 -10.59
C ARG A 204 -21.64 -7.81 -11.94
N ASN A 205 -21.66 -6.48 -12.00
CA ASN A 205 -21.98 -5.76 -13.22
C ASN A 205 -20.96 -6.02 -14.33
N TYR A 206 -19.68 -6.20 -14.00
CA TYR A 206 -18.64 -6.64 -14.93
C TYR A 206 -19.03 -7.95 -15.62
N TYR A 207 -19.40 -8.99 -14.86
CA TYR A 207 -19.83 -10.26 -15.47
C TYR A 207 -21.16 -10.16 -16.22
N VAL A 208 -22.14 -9.41 -15.71
CA VAL A 208 -23.46 -9.25 -16.36
C VAL A 208 -23.33 -8.55 -17.71
N SER A 209 -22.60 -7.44 -17.76
CA SER A 209 -22.47 -6.64 -18.98
C SER A 209 -21.62 -7.32 -20.05
N ALA A 210 -20.76 -8.27 -19.67
CA ALA A 210 -19.99 -9.10 -20.60
C ALA A 210 -20.80 -10.27 -21.19
N GLY A 211 -22.09 -10.38 -20.84
CA GLY A 211 -23.02 -11.39 -21.32
C GLY A 211 -23.17 -12.62 -20.43
N ALA A 212 -22.68 -12.56 -19.17
CA ALA A 212 -22.47 -13.68 -18.24
C ALA A 212 -21.66 -14.82 -18.86
N LEU A 213 -20.74 -15.45 -18.12
CA LEU A 213 -20.11 -16.67 -18.64
C LEU A 213 -21.19 -17.76 -18.70
N PRO A 214 -21.51 -18.35 -19.87
CA PRO A 214 -22.25 -19.59 -19.90
C PRO A 214 -21.57 -20.57 -18.95
N THR A 215 -22.34 -21.30 -18.15
CA THR A 215 -21.84 -22.29 -17.18
C THR A 215 -21.01 -23.42 -17.81
N THR A 216 -20.86 -23.41 -19.14
CA THR A 216 -20.17 -24.41 -19.96
C THR A 216 -18.92 -23.90 -20.68
N THR A 217 -18.63 -22.58 -20.67
CA THR A 217 -17.45 -22.02 -21.35
C THR A 217 -16.30 -21.79 -20.39
N VAL A 218 -15.16 -22.40 -20.70
CA VAL A 218 -13.92 -22.37 -19.90
C VAL A 218 -13.09 -21.10 -20.17
N ASP A 219 -13.27 -20.48 -21.34
CA ASP A 219 -12.42 -19.39 -21.80
C ASP A 219 -13.09 -18.00 -21.67
N PRO A 220 -12.32 -16.95 -21.31
CA PRO A 220 -12.82 -15.58 -21.27
C PRO A 220 -13.26 -15.09 -22.65
N THR A 221 -14.43 -14.47 -22.72
CA THR A 221 -14.92 -13.84 -23.95
C THR A 221 -14.15 -12.55 -24.24
N PRO A 222 -14.06 -12.10 -25.51
CA PRO A 222 -13.52 -10.78 -25.84
C PRO A 222 -14.21 -9.62 -25.10
N ALA A 223 -15.48 -9.77 -24.74
CA ALA A 223 -16.22 -8.76 -23.99
C ALA A 223 -15.67 -8.57 -22.56
N LEU A 224 -15.30 -9.66 -21.86
CA LEU A 224 -14.68 -9.58 -20.53
C LEU A 224 -13.36 -8.80 -20.59
N TRP A 225 -12.51 -9.13 -21.56
CA TRP A 225 -11.25 -8.42 -21.77
C TRP A 225 -11.47 -6.94 -22.08
N ALA A 226 -12.38 -6.62 -23.00
CA ALA A 226 -12.70 -5.24 -23.35
C ALA A 226 -13.16 -4.43 -22.13
N GLN A 227 -13.93 -5.04 -21.22
CA GLN A 227 -14.35 -4.39 -19.99
C GLN A 227 -13.24 -4.17 -18.97
N LEU A 228 -12.18 -4.98 -18.98
CA LEU A 228 -10.95 -4.70 -18.24
C LEU A 228 -10.12 -3.58 -18.89
N GLY A 229 -10.57 -3.02 -20.02
CA GLY A 229 -9.88 -1.97 -20.75
C GLY A 229 -8.95 -2.48 -21.84
N TRP A 230 -8.98 -3.78 -22.19
CA TRP A 230 -8.20 -4.31 -23.30
C TRP A 230 -8.67 -3.74 -24.65
N SER A 231 -7.70 -3.31 -25.47
CA SER A 231 -7.86 -3.04 -26.90
C SER A 231 -6.53 -3.35 -27.61
N SER A 232 -6.60 -3.78 -28.87
CA SER A 232 -5.39 -3.96 -29.70
C SER A 232 -4.69 -2.62 -30.02
N SER A 233 -5.34 -1.49 -29.78
CA SER A 233 -4.79 -0.14 -29.95
C SER A 233 -4.03 0.39 -28.73
N LEU A 234 -3.97 -0.38 -27.63
CA LEU A 234 -3.23 0.02 -26.43
C LEU A 234 -1.73 0.17 -26.70
N PRO A 235 -1.04 1.11 -26.00
CA PRO A 235 0.39 1.27 -26.13
C PRO A 235 1.12 -0.03 -25.79
N THR A 236 2.16 -0.33 -26.57
CA THR A 236 3.04 -1.46 -26.31
C THR A 236 4.23 -1.04 -25.47
N TYR A 237 4.65 -1.93 -24.57
CA TYR A 237 5.83 -1.74 -23.73
C TYR A 237 7.09 -1.59 -24.59
N ASP A 238 7.72 -0.43 -24.49
CA ASP A 238 8.99 -0.10 -25.14
C ASP A 238 9.75 0.90 -24.27
N PRO A 239 10.63 0.42 -23.36
CA PRO A 239 11.36 1.29 -22.46
C PRO A 239 12.36 2.20 -23.19
N THR A 240 12.82 1.82 -24.39
CA THR A 240 13.75 2.66 -25.18
C THR A 240 13.05 3.90 -25.74
N ALA A 241 11.76 3.79 -26.02
CA ALA A 241 10.91 4.91 -26.41
C ALA A 241 10.14 5.54 -25.22
N GLY A 242 10.49 5.22 -23.97
CA GLY A 242 9.83 5.74 -22.77
C GLY A 242 8.40 5.23 -22.54
N ARG A 243 7.94 4.19 -23.26
CA ARG A 243 6.63 3.57 -23.09
C ARG A 243 6.70 2.48 -22.03
N VAL A 244 6.54 2.89 -20.78
CA VAL A 244 6.56 2.02 -19.59
C VAL A 244 5.26 2.21 -18.80
N PRO A 245 4.60 1.14 -18.32
CA PRO A 245 3.43 1.28 -17.45
C PRO A 245 3.74 2.05 -16.18
N GLN A 246 2.73 2.70 -15.62
CA GLN A 246 2.81 3.31 -14.29
C GLN A 246 2.36 2.31 -13.23
N VAL A 247 2.79 2.52 -11.98
CA VAL A 247 2.35 1.69 -10.84
C VAL A 247 0.82 1.59 -10.81
N GLY A 248 0.33 0.36 -10.66
CA GLY A 248 -1.08 0.00 -10.64
C GLY A 248 -1.74 -0.13 -12.01
N ASP A 249 -1.02 0.10 -13.11
CA ASP A 249 -1.52 -0.18 -14.46
C ASP A 249 -1.72 -1.69 -14.67
N LEU A 250 -2.71 -2.02 -15.50
CA LEU A 250 -2.91 -3.38 -15.98
C LEU A 250 -1.95 -3.66 -17.12
N VAL A 251 -1.29 -4.80 -17.06
CA VAL A 251 -0.35 -5.29 -18.07
C VAL A 251 -0.92 -6.53 -18.72
N PHE A 252 -1.25 -6.42 -20.01
CA PHE A 252 -1.81 -7.51 -20.81
C PHE A 252 -0.73 -8.19 -21.64
N TYR A 253 -0.68 -9.51 -21.59
CA TYR A 253 0.24 -10.33 -22.36
C TYR A 253 -0.49 -10.97 -23.53
N LYS A 254 -0.28 -10.43 -24.74
CA LYS A 254 -0.91 -10.92 -25.96
C LYS A 254 0.02 -11.87 -26.70
N ARG A 255 -0.36 -13.16 -26.80
CA ARG A 255 0.31 -14.12 -27.69
C ARG A 255 0.03 -13.79 -29.16
N SER A 256 0.94 -14.21 -30.06
CA SER A 256 0.84 -13.93 -31.50
C SER A 256 -0.44 -14.47 -32.14
N THR A 257 -0.97 -15.59 -31.64
CA THR A 257 -2.10 -16.33 -32.21
C THR A 257 -3.48 -16.05 -31.60
N GLY A 258 -3.61 -15.07 -30.69
CA GLY A 258 -4.88 -14.75 -30.03
C GLY A 258 -5.52 -13.43 -30.45
N ALA A 259 -6.86 -13.37 -30.47
CA ALA A 259 -7.62 -12.12 -30.61
C ALA A 259 -7.63 -11.27 -29.32
N VAL A 260 -7.43 -11.92 -28.18
CA VAL A 260 -7.43 -11.33 -26.84
C VAL A 260 -6.13 -11.69 -26.10
N PRO A 261 -5.81 -11.03 -24.97
CA PRO A 261 -4.67 -11.40 -24.14
C PRO A 261 -4.80 -12.83 -23.62
N ALA A 262 -3.67 -13.49 -23.44
CA ALA A 262 -3.61 -14.77 -22.73
C ALA A 262 -3.63 -14.56 -21.21
N HIS A 263 -3.13 -13.39 -20.76
CA HIS A 263 -2.93 -13.11 -19.35
C HIS A 263 -2.97 -11.62 -19.04
N VAL A 264 -3.24 -11.27 -17.78
CA VAL A 264 -3.15 -9.92 -17.24
C VAL A 264 -2.52 -9.92 -15.85
N ALA A 265 -1.74 -8.89 -15.56
CA ALA A 265 -1.07 -8.66 -14.28
C ALA A 265 -1.18 -7.18 -13.86
N VAL A 266 -0.85 -6.87 -12.59
CA VAL A 266 -0.75 -5.48 -12.10
C VAL A 266 0.71 -5.06 -12.07
N TYR A 267 1.05 -3.93 -12.69
CA TYR A 267 2.40 -3.39 -12.66
C TYR A 267 2.75 -2.80 -11.29
N MET A 268 3.91 -3.17 -10.77
CA MET A 268 4.38 -2.80 -9.42
C MET A 268 5.45 -1.71 -9.43
N GLY A 269 5.89 -1.27 -10.60
CA GLY A 269 7.12 -0.47 -10.73
C GLY A 269 8.35 -1.36 -10.92
N GLY A 270 9.49 -0.73 -11.26
CA GLY A 270 10.78 -1.42 -11.34
C GLY A 270 10.88 -2.56 -12.36
N GLY A 271 9.96 -2.65 -13.32
CA GLY A 271 9.90 -3.79 -14.26
C GLY A 271 9.27 -5.05 -13.67
N GLU A 272 8.55 -4.96 -12.56
CA GLU A 272 7.90 -6.09 -11.89
C GLU A 272 6.36 -6.00 -11.97
N CYS A 273 5.71 -7.16 -11.93
CA CYS A 273 4.25 -7.31 -11.92
C CYS A 273 3.81 -8.31 -10.83
N MET A 274 2.58 -8.15 -10.33
CA MET A 274 1.88 -9.19 -9.56
C MET A 274 0.92 -9.95 -10.48
N SER A 275 1.00 -11.28 -10.44
CA SER A 275 0.35 -12.19 -11.38
C SER A 275 -0.28 -13.38 -10.65
N LEU A 276 -1.48 -13.80 -11.03
CA LEU A 276 -2.01 -15.13 -10.69
C LEU A 276 -2.10 -15.97 -11.96
N TRP A 277 -1.11 -16.82 -12.18
CA TRP A 277 -1.04 -17.77 -13.30
C TRP A 277 0.05 -18.79 -13.05
N THR A 278 0.01 -19.95 -13.69
CA THR A 278 1.07 -20.97 -13.57
C THR A 278 2.40 -20.50 -14.17
N GLU A 279 2.35 -19.80 -15.30
CA GLU A 279 3.54 -19.21 -15.93
C GLU A 279 3.94 -17.92 -15.17
N PRO A 280 5.25 -17.62 -15.09
CA PRO A 280 6.39 -18.33 -15.69
C PRO A 280 7.03 -19.37 -14.76
N HIS A 281 6.75 -19.35 -13.45
CA HIS A 281 7.52 -20.13 -12.46
C HIS A 281 6.96 -21.53 -12.14
N GLY A 282 5.85 -21.95 -12.77
CA GLY A 282 5.18 -23.21 -12.43
C GLY A 282 4.42 -23.17 -11.10
N VAL A 283 4.08 -21.98 -10.61
CA VAL A 283 3.42 -21.76 -9.32
C VAL A 283 1.97 -21.36 -9.53
N ASN A 284 1.03 -22.10 -8.95
CA ASN A 284 -0.40 -21.85 -9.09
C ASN A 284 -0.96 -20.88 -8.03
N THR A 285 -0.17 -19.93 -7.55
CA THR A 285 -0.62 -18.92 -6.58
C THR A 285 -0.22 -17.52 -7.04
N VAL A 286 -0.73 -16.49 -6.39
CA VAL A 286 -0.35 -15.11 -6.71
C VAL A 286 1.16 -14.99 -6.51
N GLN A 287 1.86 -14.53 -7.53
CA GLN A 287 3.30 -14.50 -7.59
C GLN A 287 3.80 -13.20 -8.23
N ARG A 288 4.99 -12.79 -7.80
CA ARG A 288 5.73 -11.71 -8.44
C ARG A 288 6.47 -12.26 -9.66
N ILE A 289 6.42 -11.51 -10.75
CA ILE A 289 7.10 -11.82 -12.01
C ILE A 289 7.76 -10.55 -12.55
N GLY A 290 8.80 -10.69 -13.36
CA GLY A 290 9.27 -9.64 -14.24
C GLY A 290 8.27 -9.36 -15.35
N ILE A 291 8.14 -8.11 -15.76
CA ILE A 291 7.24 -7.69 -16.85
C ILE A 291 7.54 -8.39 -18.18
N ARG A 292 8.74 -8.97 -18.34
CA ARG A 292 9.17 -9.70 -19.54
C ARG A 292 9.20 -11.22 -19.39
N ASP A 293 8.87 -11.75 -18.22
CA ASP A 293 9.01 -13.19 -17.96
C ASP A 293 7.94 -14.01 -18.67
N VAL A 294 6.80 -13.38 -18.99
CA VAL A 294 5.74 -13.97 -19.80
C VAL A 294 5.93 -13.60 -21.27
N ALA A 295 5.96 -14.61 -22.14
CA ALA A 295 6.08 -14.41 -23.57
C ALA A 295 4.84 -13.73 -24.20
N GLY A 296 5.08 -12.78 -25.10
CA GLY A 296 4.05 -12.11 -25.88
C GLY A 296 4.33 -10.63 -26.09
N THR A 297 3.44 -9.97 -26.84
CA THR A 297 3.43 -8.51 -26.91
C THR A 297 2.77 -7.97 -25.65
N ILE A 298 3.48 -7.10 -24.94
CA ILE A 298 3.00 -6.48 -23.71
C ILE A 298 2.29 -5.18 -24.07
N HIS A 299 1.02 -5.08 -23.69
CA HIS A 299 0.27 -3.83 -23.71
C HIS A 299 -0.11 -3.43 -22.30
N PHE A 300 -0.43 -2.15 -22.10
CA PHE A 300 -0.83 -1.69 -20.78
C PHE A 300 -1.84 -0.55 -20.84
N THR A 301 -2.61 -0.41 -19.76
CA THR A 301 -3.59 0.67 -19.58
C THR A 301 -3.85 0.91 -18.09
N ARG A 302 -4.43 2.06 -17.79
CA ARG A 302 -5.02 2.33 -16.47
C ARG A 302 -6.25 1.43 -16.26
N PRO A 303 -6.46 0.87 -15.06
CA PRO A 303 -7.69 0.15 -14.78
C PRO A 303 -8.94 1.00 -15.06
N PRO A 304 -10.05 0.41 -15.53
CA PRO A 304 -11.26 1.14 -15.95
C PRO A 304 -12.17 1.58 -14.78
N TRP A 305 -11.66 1.57 -13.54
CA TRP A 305 -12.39 1.91 -12.32
C TRP A 305 -11.74 3.07 -11.57
#